data_AF-Q244Z1-F1
#
_entry.id   AF-Q244Z1-F1
#
_cell.length_a   1.000
_cell.length_b   1.000
_cell.length_c   1.000
_cell.angle_alpha   90.00
_cell.angle_beta   90.00
_cell.angle_gamma   90.00
#
_symmetry.space_group_name_H-M   'P 1'
#
loop_
_entity.id
_entity.type
_entity.pdbx_description
1 polymer ?
#
loop_
_entity_poly.entity_id
_entity_poly.type
_entity_poly.pdbx_seq_one_letter_code
_entity_poly.pdbx_strand_id
1 'polypeptide(L)'
;MSINSNSNKQYTKFSKADGGYYDIYRQINKNLYEKYSSSQNYYYTREVNEILFRQENTRSWIRYKDFCQFDDDTEQYFQEFYKIVLYDKKITYLTEYYKFHNDIPRMFMEPLCHIMNYYHDKQRKIKYVKITRMLQMQQQQQQQKNQQNLNQQQLENGCAEDKVQT
;
A
#
# COMPACT_ATOMS: atom_id res chain seq x y z
N MET A 1 -12.56 13.70 -42.31
CA MET A 1 -11.65 12.54 -42.22
C MET A 1 -12.48 11.29 -42.50
N SER A 2 -12.27 10.69 -43.67
CA SER A 2 -13.03 9.53 -44.13
C SER A 2 -12.49 8.26 -43.47
N ILE A 3 -13.33 7.56 -42.70
CA ILE A 3 -12.95 6.29 -42.08
C ILE A 3 -13.14 5.19 -43.13
N ASN A 4 -12.02 4.56 -43.46
CA ASN A 4 -11.85 3.46 -44.39
C ASN A 4 -12.62 2.22 -43.90
N SER A 5 -13.71 1.88 -44.57
CA SER A 5 -14.53 0.69 -44.30
C SER A 5 -13.92 -0.55 -44.96
N ASN A 6 -12.73 -0.94 -44.50
CA ASN A 6 -12.14 -2.24 -44.84
C ASN A 6 -12.49 -3.25 -43.75
N SER A 7 -13.63 -3.92 -43.90
CA SER A 7 -14.00 -5.06 -43.07
C SER A 7 -14.31 -6.29 -43.92
N ASN A 8 -13.34 -7.21 -43.92
CA ASN A 8 -13.51 -8.66 -43.98
C ASN A 8 -14.49 -9.22 -45.02
N LYS A 9 -13.96 -9.48 -46.23
CA LYS A 9 -14.41 -10.60 -47.04
C LYS A 9 -14.02 -11.90 -46.34
N GLN A 10 -14.96 -12.59 -45.72
CA GLN A 10 -14.81 -14.03 -45.47
C GLN A 10 -16.17 -14.73 -45.38
N TYR A 11 -16.34 -15.71 -46.26
CA TYR A 11 -17.33 -16.80 -46.32
C TYR A 11 -18.82 -16.37 -46.39
N THR A 12 -19.52 -16.69 -47.49
CA THR A 12 -20.16 -18.00 -47.63
C THR A 12 -20.62 -18.22 -49.08
N LYS A 13 -20.15 -19.31 -49.70
CA LYS A 13 -20.84 -19.95 -50.82
C LYS A 13 -21.85 -20.91 -50.21
N PHE A 14 -23.16 -20.64 -50.32
CA PHE A 14 -24.19 -21.64 -50.03
C PHE A 14 -25.31 -21.59 -51.06
N SER A 15 -25.83 -22.77 -51.36
CA SER A 15 -26.70 -23.11 -52.49
C SER A 15 -28.09 -22.49 -52.38
N LYS A 16 -28.70 -22.29 -53.55
CA LYS A 16 -30.08 -21.83 -53.76
C LYS A 16 -31.08 -22.91 -53.29
N ALA A 17 -31.33 -22.98 -52.00
CA ALA A 17 -32.53 -23.60 -51.41
C ALA A 17 -32.63 -23.03 -49.98
N ASP A 18 -33.80 -22.50 -49.60
CA ASP A 18 -34.11 -21.99 -48.25
C ASP A 18 -33.67 -20.55 -47.90
N GLY A 19 -33.51 -19.69 -48.91
CA GLY A 19 -33.05 -18.29 -48.73
C GLY A 19 -33.97 -17.34 -47.93
N GLY A 20 -35.27 -17.62 -47.84
CA GLY A 20 -36.23 -16.67 -47.24
C GLY A 20 -36.06 -16.46 -45.73
N TYR A 21 -35.75 -17.52 -44.97
CA TYR A 21 -35.66 -17.43 -43.50
C TYR A 21 -34.39 -16.71 -43.04
N TYR A 22 -33.26 -16.97 -43.71
CA TYR A 22 -31.97 -16.35 -43.41
C TYR A 22 -31.94 -14.86 -43.78
N ASP A 23 -32.67 -14.45 -44.82
CA ASP A 23 -32.80 -13.05 -45.20
C ASP A 23 -33.64 -12.27 -44.18
N ILE A 24 -34.75 -12.84 -43.71
CA ILE A 24 -35.57 -12.26 -42.64
C ILE A 24 -34.75 -12.14 -41.34
N TYR A 25 -34.02 -13.19 -40.96
CA TYR A 25 -33.17 -13.19 -39.77
C TYR A 25 -32.07 -12.13 -39.85
N ARG A 26 -31.43 -11.98 -41.02
CA ARG A 26 -30.43 -10.93 -41.26
C ARG A 26 -31.03 -9.54 -41.15
N GLN A 27 -32.23 -9.34 -41.68
CA GLN A 27 -32.90 -8.04 -41.65
C GLN A 27 -33.39 -7.67 -40.25
N ILE A 28 -33.90 -8.64 -39.49
CA ILE A 28 -34.24 -8.47 -38.07
C ILE A 28 -33.00 -8.10 -37.26
N ASN A 29 -31.89 -8.84 -37.40
CA ASN A 29 -30.66 -8.54 -36.66
C ASN A 29 -30.07 -7.19 -37.04
N LYS A 30 -30.14 -6.79 -38.32
CA LYS A 30 -29.72 -5.47 -38.77
C LYS A 30 -30.57 -4.37 -38.13
N ASN A 31 -31.89 -4.50 -38.13
CA ASN A 31 -32.80 -3.52 -37.54
C ASN A 31 -32.65 -3.44 -36.02
N LEU A 32 -32.47 -4.59 -35.34
CA LEU A 32 -32.19 -4.63 -33.90
C LEU A 32 -30.85 -3.94 -33.61
N TYR A 33 -29.81 -4.23 -34.38
CA TYR A 33 -28.52 -3.56 -34.24
C TYR A 33 -28.64 -2.06 -34.47
N GLU A 34 -29.33 -1.58 -35.52
CA GLU A 34 -29.54 -0.15 -35.73
C GLU A 34 -30.33 0.51 -34.59
N LYS A 35 -31.34 -0.18 -34.04
CA LYS A 35 -32.16 0.33 -32.93
C LYS A 35 -31.42 0.39 -31.58
N TYR A 36 -30.51 -0.55 -31.32
CA TYR A 36 -29.83 -0.69 -30.02
C TYR A 36 -28.32 -0.36 -30.06
N SER A 37 -27.74 -0.13 -31.24
CA SER A 37 -26.33 0.26 -31.38
C SER A 37 -26.04 1.62 -30.77
N SER A 38 -26.99 2.54 -30.81
CA SER A 38 -26.88 3.86 -30.18
C SER A 38 -26.76 3.76 -28.66
N SER A 39 -27.49 2.86 -28.00
CA SER A 39 -27.44 2.68 -26.54
C SER A 39 -26.19 1.92 -26.09
N GLN A 40 -25.75 0.92 -26.84
CA GLN A 40 -24.48 0.21 -26.56
C GLN A 40 -23.26 1.11 -26.81
N ASN A 41 -23.27 1.87 -27.91
CA ASN A 41 -22.20 2.82 -28.20
C ASN A 41 -22.17 3.92 -27.14
N TYR A 42 -23.33 4.44 -26.71
CA TYR A 42 -23.40 5.41 -25.62
C TYR A 42 -22.87 4.85 -24.30
N TYR A 43 -23.16 3.59 -23.94
CA TYR A 43 -22.66 3.00 -22.69
C TYR A 43 -21.13 3.07 -22.58
N TYR A 44 -20.41 2.72 -23.65
CA TYR A 44 -18.94 2.74 -23.65
C TYR A 44 -18.35 4.13 -23.97
N THR A 45 -19.03 4.94 -24.78
CA THR A 45 -18.54 6.28 -25.12
C THR A 45 -18.88 7.34 -24.08
N ARG A 46 -19.89 7.12 -23.22
CA ARG A 46 -20.28 8.06 -22.17
C ARG A 46 -19.12 8.37 -21.24
N GLU A 47 -18.44 7.35 -20.73
CA GLU A 47 -17.32 7.55 -19.79
C GLU A 47 -16.13 8.27 -20.46
N VAL A 48 -15.84 7.93 -21.72
CA VAL A 48 -14.79 8.60 -22.51
C VAL A 48 -15.16 10.06 -22.78
N ASN A 49 -16.40 10.33 -23.19
CA ASN A 49 -16.89 11.68 -23.41
C ASN A 49 -16.94 12.48 -22.11
N GLU A 50 -17.29 11.84 -21.00
CA GLU A 50 -17.28 12.45 -19.69
C GLU A 50 -15.86 12.89 -19.31
N ILE A 51 -14.83 12.06 -19.54
CA ILE A 51 -13.44 12.43 -19.27
C ILE A 51 -12.96 13.54 -20.22
N LEU A 52 -13.26 13.43 -21.52
CA LEU A 52 -12.75 14.35 -22.54
C LEU A 52 -13.44 15.72 -22.51
N PHE A 53 -14.73 15.78 -22.14
CA PHE A 53 -15.52 17.01 -22.16
C PHE A 53 -15.87 17.54 -20.78
N ARG A 54 -15.37 16.93 -19.69
CA ARG A 54 -15.41 17.52 -18.35
C ARG A 54 -14.72 18.88 -18.39
N GLN A 55 -15.49 19.94 -18.09
CA GLN A 55 -14.97 21.30 -17.93
C GLN A 55 -13.89 21.37 -16.84
N GLU A 56 -13.92 20.41 -15.91
CA GLU A 56 -12.98 20.24 -14.80
C GLU A 56 -11.52 20.01 -15.22
N ASN A 57 -11.27 19.62 -16.47
CA ASN A 57 -9.91 19.38 -16.99
C ASN A 57 -9.31 20.61 -17.71
N THR A 58 -10.01 21.74 -17.70
CA THR A 58 -9.51 22.99 -18.30
C THR A 58 -8.45 23.61 -17.41
N ARG A 59 -7.37 24.15 -18.00
CA ARG A 59 -6.28 24.83 -17.26
C ARG A 59 -6.79 25.90 -16.28
N SER A 60 -7.81 26.65 -16.66
CA SER A 60 -8.43 27.67 -15.80
C SER A 60 -9.14 27.09 -14.59
N TRP A 61 -9.80 25.93 -14.76
CA TRP A 61 -10.48 25.23 -13.68
C TRP A 61 -9.50 24.60 -12.70
N ILE A 62 -8.43 23.97 -13.22
CA ILE A 62 -7.34 23.43 -12.40
C ILE A 62 -6.75 24.53 -11.54
N ARG A 63 -6.37 25.66 -12.16
CA ARG A 63 -5.82 26.82 -11.44
C ARG A 63 -6.81 27.37 -10.41
N TYR A 64 -8.10 27.45 -10.73
CA TYR A 64 -9.12 27.87 -9.78
C TYR A 64 -9.21 26.94 -8.57
N LYS A 65 -9.18 25.62 -8.79
CA LYS A 65 -9.15 24.62 -7.70
C LYS A 65 -7.88 24.69 -6.87
N ASP A 66 -6.72 24.91 -7.50
CA ASP A 66 -5.45 25.13 -6.80
C ASP A 66 -5.55 26.35 -5.88
N PHE A 67 -6.17 27.45 -6.33
CA PHE A 67 -6.39 28.64 -5.51
C PHE A 67 -7.37 28.39 -4.37
N CYS A 68 -8.50 27.73 -4.63
CA CYS A 68 -9.44 27.37 -3.56
C CYS A 68 -8.77 26.49 -2.49
N GLN A 69 -7.94 25.53 -2.90
CA GLN A 69 -7.22 24.66 -1.97
C GLN A 69 -6.13 25.41 -1.17
N PHE A 70 -5.55 26.45 -1.75
CA PHE A 70 -4.61 27.34 -1.05
C PHE A 70 -5.33 28.29 -0.09
N ASP A 71 -6.53 28.75 -0.42
CA ASP A 71 -7.28 29.66 0.46
C ASP A 71 -8.01 28.91 1.59
N ASP A 72 -8.37 27.64 1.38
CA ASP A 72 -8.95 26.73 2.39
C ASP A 72 -7.91 26.25 3.45
N ASP A 73 -6.79 26.97 3.58
CA ASP A 73 -5.61 26.79 4.45
C ASP A 73 -5.87 26.73 5.97
N THR A 74 -7.10 26.43 6.38
CA THR A 74 -7.40 25.97 7.74
C THR A 74 -6.90 24.54 8.01
N GLU A 75 -6.69 23.71 6.97
CA GLU A 75 -6.22 22.32 7.11
C GLU A 75 -4.74 22.08 6.74
N GLN A 76 -4.02 23.05 6.13
CA GLN A 76 -2.61 22.87 5.74
C GLN A 76 -1.60 22.91 6.90
N TYR A 77 -2.02 22.58 8.13
CA TYR A 77 -1.12 22.25 9.24
C TYR A 77 -0.54 20.83 9.16
N PHE A 78 -0.61 20.15 8.01
CA PHE A 78 0.01 18.82 7.85
C PHE A 78 1.53 18.83 7.95
N GLN A 79 2.16 20.01 7.89
CA GLN A 79 3.59 20.16 8.14
C GLN A 79 3.80 20.95 9.43
N GLU A 80 3.79 20.23 10.55
CA GLU A 80 4.22 20.80 11.84
C GLU A 80 5.66 21.30 11.67
N PHE A 81 5.86 22.62 11.69
CA PHE A 81 7.17 23.24 11.55
C PHE A 81 7.98 23.00 12.83
N TYR A 82 8.82 21.96 12.82
CA TYR A 82 9.71 21.71 13.95
C TYR A 82 10.85 22.74 13.96
N LYS A 83 11.07 23.36 15.12
CA LYS A 83 12.27 24.14 15.37
C LYS A 83 13.49 23.23 15.20
N ILE A 84 14.52 23.73 14.49
CA ILE A 84 15.72 22.95 14.15
C ILE A 84 16.39 22.30 15.39
N VAL A 85 16.31 22.97 16.54
CA VAL A 85 16.86 22.51 17.83
C VAL A 85 16.17 21.24 18.36
N LEU A 86 14.92 20.97 17.96
CA LEU A 86 14.18 19.78 18.36
C LEU A 86 14.34 18.62 17.37
N TYR A 87 14.98 18.87 16.23
CA TYR A 87 15.05 17.92 15.12
C TYR A 87 15.89 16.70 15.48
N ASP A 88 17.06 16.90 16.10
CA ASP A 88 17.97 15.80 16.47
C ASP A 88 17.29 14.78 17.39
N LYS A 89 16.64 15.27 18.46
CA LYS A 89 15.89 14.40 19.38
C LYS A 89 14.79 13.64 18.65
N LYS A 90 14.04 14.32 17.79
CA LYS A 90 12.96 13.69 17.02
C LYS A 90 13.50 12.62 16.07
N ILE A 91 14.60 12.88 15.39
CA ILE A 91 15.25 11.90 14.50
C ILE A 91 15.74 10.69 15.30
N THR A 92 16.32 10.88 16.48
CA THR A 92 16.70 9.77 17.36
C THR A 92 15.48 8.91 17.73
N TYR A 93 14.39 9.53 18.18
CA TYR A 93 13.15 8.82 18.51
C TYR A 93 12.56 8.08 17.31
N LEU A 94 12.53 8.70 16.13
CA LEU A 94 12.05 8.05 14.91
C LEU A 94 12.94 6.88 14.51
N THR A 95 14.26 7.02 14.65
CA THR A 95 15.21 5.94 14.33
C THR A 95 15.01 4.74 15.24
N GLU A 96 14.85 4.97 16.54
CA GLU A 96 14.53 3.91 17.50
C GLU A 96 13.16 3.29 17.24
N TYR A 97 12.15 4.11 16.94
CA TYR A 97 10.81 3.64 16.63
C TYR A 97 10.81 2.73 15.39
N TYR A 98 11.41 3.17 14.29
CA TYR A 98 11.42 2.43 13.03
C TYR A 98 12.28 1.17 13.07
N LYS A 99 13.31 1.10 13.94
CA LYS A 99 14.07 -0.14 14.18
C LYS A 99 13.16 -1.33 14.52
N PHE A 100 12.04 -1.08 15.18
CA PHE A 100 11.06 -2.10 15.60
C PHE A 100 9.78 -2.12 14.75
N HIS A 101 9.62 -1.17 13.82
CA HIS A 101 8.39 -0.97 13.03
C HIS A 101 8.68 -0.89 11.52
N ASN A 102 9.42 -1.86 10.98
CA ASN A 102 9.74 -1.94 9.55
C ASN A 102 8.53 -2.31 8.68
N ASP A 103 7.53 -2.99 9.26
CA ASP A 103 6.41 -3.60 8.53
C ASP A 103 5.10 -2.80 8.69
N ILE A 104 5.14 -1.46 8.60
CA ILE A 104 3.91 -0.65 8.60
C ILE A 104 3.40 -0.56 7.16
N PRO A 105 2.25 -1.19 6.82
CA PRO A 105 1.71 -1.12 5.48
C PRO A 105 1.24 0.31 5.21
N ARG A 106 1.94 1.02 4.33
CA ARG A 106 1.48 2.33 3.80
C ARG A 106 0.45 2.08 2.69
N MET A 107 -0.68 1.49 3.08
CA MET A 107 -1.79 1.21 2.18
C MET A 107 -2.87 2.27 2.39
N PHE A 108 -3.17 3.04 1.34
CA PHE A 108 -4.21 4.09 1.36
C PHE A 108 -5.62 3.54 1.06
N MET A 109 -5.75 2.21 0.90
CA MET A 109 -7.03 1.55 0.71
C MET A 109 -7.58 1.08 2.06
N GLU A 110 -8.59 1.78 2.57
CA GLU A 110 -9.15 1.61 3.92
C GLU A 110 -9.52 0.15 4.28
N PRO A 111 -10.22 -0.63 3.44
CA PRO A 111 -10.63 -1.99 3.82
C PRO A 111 -9.44 -2.95 4.00
N LEU A 112 -8.41 -2.81 3.15
CA LEU A 112 -7.21 -3.63 3.20
C LEU A 112 -6.26 -3.18 4.31
N CYS A 113 -6.24 -1.88 4.60
CA CYS A 113 -5.44 -1.28 5.65
C CYS A 113 -5.78 -1.90 7.02
N HIS A 114 -7.07 -2.08 7.33
CA HIS A 114 -7.49 -2.63 8.61
C HIS A 114 -7.01 -4.09 8.82
N ILE A 115 -7.15 -4.93 7.80
CA ILE A 115 -6.73 -6.34 7.84
C ILE A 115 -5.22 -6.44 8.01
N MET A 116 -4.47 -5.66 7.23
CA MET A 116 -3.00 -5.67 7.28
C MET A 116 -2.50 -5.14 8.63
N ASN A 117 -3.07 -4.05 9.15
CA ASN A 117 -2.71 -3.51 10.46
C ASN A 117 -2.94 -4.52 11.58
N TYR A 118 -4.08 -5.22 11.56
CA TYR A 118 -4.37 -6.28 12.54
C TYR A 118 -3.33 -7.41 12.50
N TYR A 119 -2.96 -7.87 11.30
CA TYR A 119 -1.92 -8.88 11.13
C TYR A 119 -0.57 -8.43 11.69
N HIS A 120 -0.12 -7.21 11.34
CA HIS A 120 1.16 -6.67 11.79
C HIS A 120 1.20 -6.39 13.30
N ASP A 121 0.09 -5.98 13.90
CA ASP A 121 -0.03 -5.84 15.37
C ASP A 121 0.19 -7.18 16.09
N LYS A 122 -0.42 -8.26 15.58
CA LYS A 122 -0.23 -9.60 16.15
C LYS A 122 1.21 -10.08 16.01
N GLN A 123 1.83 -9.86 14.85
CA GLN A 123 3.25 -10.18 14.65
C GLN A 123 4.17 -9.38 15.58
N ARG A 124 3.90 -8.08 15.79
CA ARG A 124 4.64 -7.24 16.73
C ARG A 124 4.55 -7.76 18.16
N LYS A 125 3.35 -8.18 18.62
CA LYS A 125 3.18 -8.79 19.95
C LYS A 125 4.02 -10.06 20.11
N ILE A 126 4.05 -10.92 19.09
CA ILE A 126 4.86 -12.15 19.13
C ILE A 126 6.36 -11.82 19.17
N LYS A 127 6.83 -10.90 18.32
CA LYS A 127 8.23 -10.44 18.29
C LYS A 127 8.63 -9.85 19.65
N TYR A 128 7.77 -9.03 20.25
CA TYR A 128 8.01 -8.45 21.58
C TYR A 128 8.20 -9.54 22.64
N VAL A 129 7.29 -10.51 22.73
CA VAL A 129 7.42 -11.61 23.72
C VAL A 129 8.71 -12.41 23.51
N LYS A 130 9.11 -12.67 22.27
CA LYS A 130 10.38 -13.36 21.96
C LYS A 130 11.59 -12.57 22.42
N ILE A 131 11.66 -11.28 22.08
CA ILE A 131 12.78 -10.40 22.45
C ILE A 131 12.87 -10.27 23.97
N THR A 132 11.75 -10.06 24.67
CA THR A 132 11.71 -9.96 26.13
C THR A 132 12.22 -11.22 26.81
N ARG A 133 11.83 -12.42 26.33
CA ARG A 133 12.38 -13.68 26.84
C ARG A 133 13.88 -13.80 26.62
N MET A 134 14.38 -13.43 25.44
CA MET A 134 15.81 -13.47 25.14
C MET A 134 16.61 -12.52 26.06
N LEU A 135 16.10 -11.31 26.31
CA LEU A 135 16.74 -10.35 27.21
C LEU A 135 16.76 -10.84 28.67
N GLN A 136 15.68 -11.46 29.14
CA GLN A 136 15.63 -12.06 30.48
C GLN A 136 16.64 -13.20 30.64
N MET A 137 16.75 -14.08 29.64
CA MET A 137 17.73 -15.17 29.65
C MET A 137 19.17 -14.63 29.63
N GLN A 138 19.44 -13.58 28.83
CA GLN A 138 20.75 -12.93 28.81
C GLN A 138 21.11 -12.29 30.15
N GLN A 139 20.17 -11.59 30.81
CA GLN A 139 20.38 -11.04 32.15
C GLN A 139 20.69 -12.13 33.18
N GLN A 140 19.96 -13.25 33.16
CA GLN A 140 20.22 -14.38 34.07
C GLN A 140 21.60 -14.99 33.84
N GLN A 141 22.01 -15.18 32.58
CA GLN A 141 23.35 -15.68 32.25
C GLN A 141 24.45 -14.70 32.68
N GLN A 142 24.22 -13.40 32.54
CA GLN A 142 25.17 -12.36 32.94
C GLN A 142 25.31 -12.28 34.47
N GLN A 143 24.20 -12.43 35.20
CA GLN A 143 24.21 -12.54 36.66
C GLN A 143 24.97 -13.80 37.14
N GLN A 144 24.76 -14.95 36.49
CA GLN A 144 25.49 -16.18 36.82
C GLN A 144 27.00 -16.04 36.58
N LYS A 145 27.41 -15.45 35.45
CA LYS A 145 28.82 -15.17 35.15
C LYS A 145 29.45 -14.24 36.19
N ASN A 146 28.73 -13.19 36.60
CA ASN A 146 29.22 -12.26 37.61
C ASN A 146 29.40 -12.94 38.97
N GLN A 147 28.50 -13.84 39.37
CA GLN A 147 28.63 -14.62 40.60
C GLN A 147 29.80 -15.62 40.55
N GLN A 148 30.02 -16.27 39.41
CA GLN A 148 31.16 -17.17 39.21
C GLN A 148 32.50 -16.44 39.30
N ASN A 149 32.59 -15.26 38.67
CA ASN A 149 33.80 -14.42 38.75
C ASN A 149 34.07 -13.93 40.18
N LEU A 150 33.02 -13.58 40.94
CA LEU A 150 33.16 -13.15 42.34
C LEU A 150 33.66 -14.30 43.23
N ASN A 151 33.16 -15.52 43.03
CA ASN A 151 33.59 -16.71 43.77
C ASN A 151 35.04 -17.10 43.41
N GLN A 152 35.46 -16.95 42.15
CA GLN A 152 36.85 -17.17 41.74
C GLN A 152 37.81 -16.19 42.41
N GLN A 153 37.46 -14.90 42.47
CA GLN A 153 38.27 -13.90 43.18
C GLN A 153 38.39 -14.18 44.68
N GLN A 154 37.34 -14.71 45.31
CA GLN A 154 37.39 -15.10 46.73
C GLN A 154 38.26 -16.34 46.97
N LEU A 155 38.26 -17.31 46.05
CA LEU A 155 39.14 -18.49 46.11
C LEU A 155 40.61 -18.15 45.87
N GLU A 156 40.90 -17.20 44.97
CA GLU A 156 42.27 -16.71 44.72
C GLU A 156 42.82 -15.91 45.91
N ASN A 157 41.99 -15.11 46.57
CA ASN A 157 42.39 -14.35 47.76
C ASN A 157 42.53 -15.24 49.01
N GLY A 158 41.71 -16.29 49.16
CA GLY A 158 41.82 -17.24 50.28
C GLY A 158 43.07 -18.13 50.21
N CYS A 159 43.62 -18.41 49.02
CA CYS A 159 44.83 -19.22 48.86
C CYS A 159 46.14 -18.43 49.14
N ALA A 160 46.07 -17.09 49.19
CA ALA A 160 47.22 -16.24 49.45
C ALA A 160 47.54 -16.05 50.95
N GLU A 161 46.58 -16.30 51.85
CA GLU A 161 46.75 -16.05 53.29
C GLU A 161 47.47 -17.21 54.04
N ASP A 162 47.50 -18.43 53.48
CA ASP A 162 48.13 -19.59 54.11
C ASP A 162 49.66 -19.69 53.93
N LYS A 163 50.29 -18.77 53.19
CA LYS A 163 51.75 -18.82 52.89
C LYS A 163 52.62 -17.86 53.71
N VAL A 164 52.06 -17.18 54.72
CA VAL A 164 52.78 -16.14 55.49
C VAL A 164 53.18 -16.59 56.90
N GLN A 165 52.89 -17.83 57.29
CA GLN A 165 53.35 -18.39 58.58
C GLN A 165 54.33 -19.55 58.35
N THR A 166 55.61 -19.20 58.15
CA THR A 166 56.77 -20.08 58.40
C THR A 166 58.00 -19.21 58.58
#